data_AF-A0A3M1FW70-F1
#
_entry.id   AF-A0A3M1FW70-F1
#
_cell.length_a   1.000
_cell.length_b   1.000
_cell.length_c   1.000
_cell.angle_alpha   90.00
_cell.angle_beta   90.00
_cell.angle_gamma   90.00
#
_symmetry.space_group_name_H-M   'P 1'
#
loop_
_entity.id
_entity.type
_entity.pdbx_description
1 polymer ?
#
loop_
_entity_poly.entity_id
_entity_poly.type
_entity_poly.pdbx_seq_one_letter_code
_entity_poly.pdbx_strand_id
1 'polypeptide(L)'
;MNSSEAIKKIVDWEPLFSLPEVDEAVVRFSRGFLRCDPSRWFPDLETHWSAVSASLGLGIKIERILPFLGKKEVEVGFVSAVDGEFFVVGCSFEAASLLVEAFASGCDSPATEVVLYYLALRLLNSLNMSWTGPKGSSVVFYPEKKQSEVETVGGVTLEGQIMGRAFEINFLLGANSVQMLDHLWRRQIQLTQTQYTAGGEITLELSAVTVPTVELSDFLSQGAVIDLEISSRSPTANVLLNGKPWKRGKLYQFKNFFAVENQQSLPAGASLPADSTLLSFRFGSQNLQSAQIAEIDQRGAIITTDIRVDNKVSVFVGAEESKHTASAKVVLMGDRLGAVIE
;
A
#
# COMPACT_ATOMS: atom_id res chain seq x y z
N MET A 1 -38.84 -13.59 28.36
CA MET A 1 -39.12 -12.13 28.35
C MET A 1 -37.77 -11.43 28.43
N ASN A 2 -37.14 -10.87 27.40
CA ASN A 2 -37.60 -10.44 26.07
C ASN A 2 -36.55 -10.85 25.03
N SER A 3 -36.95 -11.66 24.05
CA SER A 3 -36.13 -12.09 22.92
C SER A 3 -36.86 -11.82 21.60
N SER A 4 -37.60 -10.71 21.56
CA SER A 4 -38.07 -10.07 20.32
C SER A 4 -37.64 -8.61 20.34
N GLU A 5 -37.35 -8.08 19.15
CA GLU A 5 -37.20 -6.65 18.84
C GLU A 5 -35.82 -6.02 19.09
N ALA A 6 -34.83 -6.52 18.37
CA ALA A 6 -34.17 -5.64 17.42
C ALA A 6 -34.27 -6.31 16.05
N ILE A 7 -35.36 -6.05 15.32
CA ILE A 7 -35.30 -6.15 13.86
C ILE A 7 -34.19 -5.18 13.48
N LYS A 8 -32.97 -5.69 13.27
CA LYS A 8 -31.88 -4.89 12.70
C LYS A 8 -32.46 -4.39 11.39
N LYS A 9 -32.75 -3.09 11.33
CA LYS A 9 -33.33 -2.45 10.16
C LYS A 9 -32.46 -2.82 8.97
N ILE A 10 -33.00 -3.63 8.07
CA ILE A 10 -32.34 -3.98 6.82
C ILE A 10 -32.48 -2.74 5.94
N VAL A 11 -31.35 -2.14 5.59
CA VAL A 11 -31.29 -0.97 4.71
C VAL A 11 -30.39 -1.30 3.55
N ASP A 12 -30.65 -0.74 2.39
CA ASP A 12 -29.76 -0.88 1.25
C ASP A 12 -28.34 -0.43 1.62
N TRP A 13 -27.34 -1.24 1.25
CA TRP A 13 -25.97 -0.79 1.33
C TRP A 13 -25.73 0.15 0.16
N GLU A 14 -25.25 1.36 0.44
CA GLU A 14 -24.87 2.33 -0.57
C GLU A 14 -23.34 2.43 -0.61
N PRO A 15 -22.67 1.60 -1.44
CA PRO A 15 -21.21 1.48 -1.40
C PRO A 15 -20.49 2.77 -1.82
N LEU A 16 -21.09 3.58 -2.69
CA LEU A 16 -20.56 4.88 -3.10
C LEU A 16 -20.41 5.90 -1.96
N PHE A 17 -21.17 5.75 -0.87
CA PHE A 17 -21.12 6.64 0.29
C PHE A 17 -20.45 6.02 1.51
N SER A 18 -20.23 4.70 1.49
CA SER A 18 -19.70 3.95 2.63
C SER A 18 -18.28 3.45 2.42
N LEU A 19 -17.83 3.28 1.17
CA LEU A 19 -16.46 2.91 0.88
C LEU A 19 -15.55 4.13 0.90
N PRO A 20 -14.37 4.03 1.52
CA PRO A 20 -13.37 5.08 1.42
C PRO A 20 -12.88 5.21 -0.03
N GLU A 21 -12.77 6.45 -0.51
CA GLU A 21 -12.17 6.76 -1.81
C GLU A 21 -10.63 6.76 -1.72
N VAL A 22 -9.97 6.22 -2.74
CA VAL A 22 -8.51 6.26 -2.88
C VAL A 22 -8.09 7.20 -4.01
N ASP A 23 -7.07 8.00 -3.74
CA ASP A 23 -6.50 8.94 -4.71
C ASP A 23 -5.75 8.25 -5.86
N GLU A 24 -5.73 8.88 -7.04
CA GLU A 24 -5.08 8.36 -8.23
C GLU A 24 -3.57 8.17 -8.06
N ALA A 25 -2.88 9.07 -7.36
CA ALA A 25 -1.47 8.92 -7.08
C ALA A 25 -1.22 7.73 -6.15
N VAL A 26 -2.05 7.56 -5.12
CA VAL A 26 -1.95 6.42 -4.20
C VAL A 26 -2.15 5.11 -4.97
N VAL A 27 -3.19 5.02 -5.79
CA VAL A 27 -3.45 3.86 -6.64
C VAL A 27 -2.26 3.57 -7.55
N ARG A 28 -1.78 4.59 -8.27
CA ARG A 28 -0.64 4.47 -9.18
C ARG A 28 0.57 3.93 -8.44
N PHE A 29 1.02 4.58 -7.37
CA PHE A 29 2.28 4.28 -6.69
C PHE A 29 2.18 3.12 -5.69
N SER A 30 0.97 2.64 -5.35
CA SER A 30 0.75 1.50 -4.44
C SER A 30 1.33 0.17 -4.92
N ARG A 31 1.70 0.05 -6.20
CA ARG A 31 2.29 -1.17 -6.80
C ARG A 31 3.80 -1.07 -7.00
N GLY A 32 4.33 0.14 -6.84
CA GLY A 32 5.71 0.49 -7.10
C GLY A 32 6.30 1.21 -5.90
N PHE A 33 6.47 2.53 -6.04
CA PHE A 33 7.16 3.40 -5.09
C PHE A 33 6.71 3.23 -3.62
N LEU A 34 5.40 3.15 -3.34
CA LEU A 34 4.87 3.02 -1.97
C LEU A 34 5.03 1.63 -1.34
N ARG A 35 5.44 0.63 -2.12
CA ARG A 35 5.69 -0.75 -1.68
C ARG A 35 7.12 -1.19 -1.91
N CYS A 36 7.96 -0.26 -2.32
CA CYS A 36 9.37 -0.54 -2.37
C CYS A 36 9.87 -0.97 -1.00
N ASP A 37 10.66 -2.02 -0.96
CA ASP A 37 11.56 -2.31 0.15
C ASP A 37 12.76 -1.37 0.04
N PRO A 38 12.82 -0.29 0.83
CA PRO A 38 13.84 0.71 0.60
C PRO A 38 15.22 0.23 1.03
N SER A 39 15.35 -0.89 1.76
CA SER A 39 16.66 -1.53 1.96
C SER A 39 17.32 -1.89 0.63
N ARG A 40 16.53 -2.10 -0.43
CA ARG A 40 17.01 -2.31 -1.80
C ARG A 40 17.24 -1.01 -2.58
N TRP A 41 16.68 0.12 -2.14
CA TRP A 41 17.04 1.45 -2.64
C TRP A 41 18.31 2.00 -2.00
N PHE A 42 18.67 1.45 -0.85
CA PHE A 42 19.82 1.83 -0.05
C PHE A 42 20.69 0.60 0.27
N PRO A 43 21.09 -0.20 -0.75
CA PRO A 43 22.07 -1.24 -0.49
C PRO A 43 23.29 -0.58 0.11
N ASP A 44 23.78 -1.13 1.21
CA ASP A 44 25.01 -0.67 1.85
C ASP A 44 24.95 0.75 2.45
N LEU A 45 23.77 1.34 2.69
CA LEU A 45 23.68 2.60 3.45
C LEU A 45 24.33 2.44 4.83
N GLU A 46 24.05 1.35 5.53
CA GLU A 46 24.74 1.04 6.79
C GLU A 46 26.26 0.96 6.58
N THR A 47 26.75 0.41 5.48
CA THR A 47 28.18 0.32 5.13
C THR A 47 28.79 1.70 4.80
N HIS A 48 28.07 2.58 4.10
CA HIS A 48 28.52 3.94 3.77
C HIS A 48 28.64 4.83 5.02
N TRP A 49 27.79 4.55 6.02
CA TRP A 49 27.77 5.25 7.29
C TRP A 49 28.63 4.60 8.36
N SER A 50 28.86 3.27 8.30
CA SER A 50 29.68 2.55 9.28
C SER A 50 31.10 3.09 9.34
N ALA A 51 31.68 3.50 8.21
CA ALA A 51 33.01 4.12 8.19
C ALA A 51 33.03 5.47 8.94
N VAL A 52 31.95 6.26 8.85
CA VAL A 52 31.83 7.54 9.56
C VAL A 52 31.57 7.31 11.04
N SER A 53 30.60 6.46 11.32
CA SER A 53 30.23 6.00 12.66
C SER A 53 31.45 5.45 13.41
N ALA A 54 32.25 4.61 12.77
CA ALA A 54 33.47 4.06 13.34
C ALA A 54 34.55 5.13 13.55
N SER A 55 34.73 6.05 12.60
CA SER A 55 35.74 7.12 12.70
C SER A 55 35.41 8.14 13.80
N LEU A 56 34.12 8.33 14.12
CA LEU A 56 33.64 9.28 15.11
C LEU A 56 33.21 8.63 16.43
N GLY A 57 33.30 7.29 16.55
CA GLY A 57 32.82 6.55 17.72
C GLY A 57 31.30 6.61 17.93
N LEU A 58 30.52 6.87 16.87
CA LEU A 58 29.08 7.03 16.91
C LEU A 58 28.36 5.71 16.63
N GLY A 59 27.36 5.38 17.44
CA GLY A 59 26.42 4.30 17.15
C GLY A 59 25.23 4.83 16.37
N ILE A 60 25.26 4.72 15.03
CA ILE A 60 24.12 5.03 14.16
C ILE A 60 23.47 3.73 13.73
N LYS A 61 22.16 3.59 13.96
CA LYS A 61 21.36 2.45 13.53
C LYS A 61 20.17 2.95 12.72
N ILE A 62 20.04 2.52 11.48
CA ILE A 62 18.84 2.76 10.68
C ILE A 62 17.80 1.72 11.09
N GLU A 63 16.62 2.17 11.52
CA GLU A 63 15.56 1.28 11.97
C GLU A 63 14.59 0.99 10.84
N ARG A 64 14.18 2.03 10.12
CA ARG A 64 13.17 1.93 9.06
C ARG A 64 13.43 2.96 7.98
N ILE A 65 12.98 2.62 6.78
CA ILE A 65 12.91 3.55 5.66
C ILE A 65 11.50 3.42 5.08
N LEU A 66 10.81 4.54 4.90
CA LEU A 66 9.37 4.57 4.58
C LEU A 66 9.11 5.52 3.41
N PRO A 67 8.62 5.03 2.25
CA PRO A 67 8.18 5.90 1.18
C PRO A 67 6.82 6.53 1.53
N PHE A 68 6.61 7.77 1.09
CA PHE A 68 5.34 8.49 1.26
C PHE A 68 5.01 9.36 0.05
N LEU A 69 3.73 9.67 -0.15
CA LEU A 69 3.28 10.67 -1.11
C LEU A 69 2.86 11.96 -0.40
N GLY A 70 2.91 13.07 -1.12
CA GLY A 70 2.57 14.39 -0.61
C GLY A 70 3.77 15.15 -0.05
N LYS A 71 3.48 16.31 0.54
CA LYS A 71 4.47 17.16 1.17
C LYS A 71 4.61 16.80 2.64
N LYS A 72 5.85 16.81 3.12
CA LYS A 72 6.16 16.75 4.55
C LYS A 72 6.89 18.02 4.93
N GLU A 73 6.50 18.62 6.04
CA GLU A 73 7.18 19.81 6.54
C GLU A 73 8.56 19.41 7.06
N VAL A 74 9.55 20.23 6.71
CA VAL A 74 10.92 20.11 7.19
C VAL A 74 11.29 21.45 7.80
N GLU A 75 11.90 21.44 8.98
CA GLU A 75 12.26 22.68 9.68
C GLU A 75 13.66 23.12 9.28
N VAL A 76 14.57 22.15 9.17
CA VAL A 76 15.93 22.34 8.69
C VAL A 76 16.12 21.49 7.46
N GLY A 77 16.40 22.11 6.31
CA GLY A 77 16.52 21.38 5.04
C GLY A 77 17.44 22.06 4.04
N PHE A 78 18.01 21.23 3.17
CA PHE A 78 18.95 21.63 2.14
C PHE A 78 18.39 21.27 0.78
N VAL A 79 18.42 22.23 -0.14
CA VAL A 79 17.97 22.05 -1.52
C VAL A 79 19.13 21.58 -2.39
N SER A 80 18.85 20.58 -3.21
CA SER A 80 19.80 19.99 -4.15
C SER A 80 19.12 19.66 -5.46
N ALA A 81 19.88 19.44 -6.53
CA ALA A 81 19.38 18.87 -7.77
C ALA A 81 20.18 17.65 -8.19
N VAL A 82 19.48 16.67 -8.74
CA VAL A 82 20.02 15.48 -9.40
C VAL A 82 19.38 15.42 -10.78
N ASP A 83 20.22 15.35 -11.82
CA ASP A 83 19.77 15.30 -13.22
C ASP A 83 18.73 16.38 -13.61
N GLY A 84 18.88 17.57 -13.02
CA GLY A 84 18.04 18.74 -13.29
C GLY A 84 16.73 18.80 -12.51
N GLU A 85 16.40 17.79 -11.70
CA GLU A 85 15.25 17.83 -10.79
C GLU A 85 15.68 18.23 -9.37
N PHE A 86 14.86 19.02 -8.66
CA PHE A 86 15.15 19.46 -7.31
C PHE A 86 14.66 18.47 -6.24
N PHE A 87 15.41 18.41 -5.14
CA PHE A 87 15.20 17.57 -3.96
C PHE A 87 15.41 18.40 -2.71
N VAL A 88 14.80 17.97 -1.62
CA VAL A 88 15.06 18.52 -0.28
C VAL A 88 15.49 17.40 0.64
N VAL A 89 16.63 17.55 1.30
CA VAL A 89 17.03 16.69 2.43
C VAL A 89 16.83 17.51 3.70
N GLY A 90 15.95 17.08 4.58
CA GLY A 90 15.64 17.85 5.79
C GLY A 90 15.11 17.03 6.95
N CYS A 91 15.03 17.66 8.11
CA CYS A 91 14.61 17.05 9.37
C CYS A 91 13.99 18.10 10.30
N SER A 92 13.52 17.66 11.46
CA SER A 92 13.12 18.58 12.54
C SER A 92 14.33 19.24 13.18
N PHE A 93 14.12 20.36 13.86
CA PHE A 93 15.15 21.05 14.63
C PHE A 93 15.76 20.14 15.72
N GLU A 94 14.94 19.30 16.34
CA GLU A 94 15.36 18.32 17.35
C GLU A 94 16.31 17.28 16.75
N ALA A 95 15.97 16.74 15.57
CA ALA A 95 16.83 15.80 14.86
C ALA A 95 18.11 16.47 14.36
N ALA A 96 18.04 17.69 13.84
CA ALA A 96 19.21 18.47 13.44
C ALA A 96 20.15 18.73 14.62
N SER A 97 19.61 19.13 15.76
CA SER A 97 20.38 19.38 16.99
C SER A 97 21.05 18.10 17.49
N LEU A 98 20.33 16.98 17.50
CA LEU A 98 20.87 15.67 17.87
C LEU A 98 22.00 15.22 16.93
N LEU A 99 21.84 15.40 15.62
CA LEU A 99 22.88 15.09 14.65
C LEU A 99 24.10 15.97 14.88
N VAL A 100 23.95 17.28 15.07
CA VAL A 100 25.10 18.17 15.31
C VAL A 100 25.81 17.83 16.62
N GLU A 101 25.05 17.58 17.70
CA GLU A 101 25.60 17.17 18.99
C GLU A 101 26.46 15.91 18.87
N ALA A 102 25.99 14.93 18.09
CA ALA A 102 26.72 13.68 17.87
C ALA A 102 27.98 13.88 17.00
N PHE A 103 27.90 14.65 15.92
CA PHE A 103 29.00 14.78 14.96
C PHE A 103 30.03 15.86 15.34
N ALA A 104 29.64 16.85 16.13
CA ALA A 104 30.43 18.04 16.41
C ALA A 104 30.03 18.68 17.75
N SER A 105 30.22 17.93 18.85
CA SER A 105 29.88 18.40 20.20
C SER A 105 30.60 19.70 20.56
N GLY A 106 29.86 20.70 21.05
CA GLY A 106 30.44 21.97 21.50
C GLY A 106 30.75 22.97 20.39
N CYS A 107 30.25 22.76 19.18
CA CYS A 107 30.41 23.70 18.07
C CYS A 107 29.45 24.90 18.17
N ASP A 108 29.94 26.07 17.75
CA ASP A 108 29.15 27.29 17.60
C ASP A 108 28.18 27.21 16.40
N SER A 109 27.16 28.08 16.38
CA SER A 109 26.08 28.09 15.36
C SER A 109 26.54 28.01 13.89
N PRO A 110 27.63 28.66 13.43
CA PRO A 110 28.07 28.53 12.04
C PRO A 110 28.61 27.14 11.70
N ALA A 111 29.23 26.46 12.68
CA ALA A 111 29.75 25.11 12.49
C ALA A 111 28.61 24.08 12.45
N THR A 112 27.49 24.34 13.12
CA THR A 112 26.24 23.55 13.02
C THR A 112 25.75 23.42 11.59
N GLU A 113 25.62 24.54 10.86
CA GLU A 113 25.14 24.54 9.47
C GLU A 113 26.08 23.76 8.54
N VAL A 114 27.39 23.93 8.71
CA VAL A 114 28.40 23.23 7.91
C VAL A 114 28.34 21.71 8.12
N VAL A 115 28.17 21.26 9.37
CA VAL A 115 28.04 19.83 9.70
C VAL A 115 26.78 19.25 9.07
N LEU A 116 25.64 19.91 9.22
CA LEU A 116 24.37 19.44 8.65
C LEU A 116 24.43 19.43 7.12
N TYR A 117 25.04 20.44 6.50
CA TYR A 117 25.25 20.48 5.07
C TYR A 117 26.13 19.31 4.60
N TYR A 118 27.23 19.02 5.29
CA TYR A 118 28.09 17.88 4.99
C TYR A 118 27.33 16.55 5.09
N LEU A 119 26.53 16.38 6.14
CA LEU A 119 25.70 15.18 6.32
C LEU A 119 24.67 15.03 5.20
N ALA A 120 23.98 16.12 4.83
CA ALA A 120 23.03 16.13 3.74
C ALA A 120 23.69 15.77 2.40
N LEU A 121 24.86 16.33 2.10
CA LEU A 121 25.65 16.03 0.91
C LEU A 121 26.00 14.54 0.85
N ARG A 122 26.46 13.97 1.97
CA ARG A 122 26.87 12.56 2.03
C ARG A 122 25.68 11.61 1.90
N LEU A 123 24.55 11.93 2.54
CA LEU A 123 23.31 11.17 2.43
C LEU A 123 22.81 11.14 1.00
N LEU A 124 22.73 12.31 0.37
CA LEU A 124 22.21 12.43 -0.99
C LEU A 124 23.13 11.79 -2.02
N ASN A 125 24.45 11.90 -1.87
CA ASN A 125 25.39 11.20 -2.73
C ASN A 125 25.24 9.67 -2.60
N SER A 126 25.07 9.17 -1.37
CA SER A 126 24.85 7.74 -1.14
C SER A 126 23.56 7.26 -1.82
N LEU A 127 22.48 8.01 -1.62
CA LEU A 127 21.18 7.77 -2.25
C LEU A 127 21.27 7.71 -3.78
N ASN A 128 21.89 8.74 -4.37
CA ASN A 128 22.06 8.86 -5.80
C ASN A 128 22.86 7.69 -6.38
N MET A 129 24.00 7.34 -5.76
CA MET A 129 24.80 6.19 -6.17
C MET A 129 24.04 4.87 -6.10
N SER A 130 23.18 4.69 -5.10
CA SER A 130 22.35 3.49 -4.98
C SER A 130 21.30 3.39 -6.10
N TRP A 131 20.81 4.51 -6.63
CA TRP A 131 19.78 4.53 -7.67
C TRP A 131 20.33 4.47 -9.09
N THR A 132 21.39 5.23 -9.37
CA THR A 132 21.93 5.40 -10.72
C THR A 132 23.15 4.51 -10.99
N GLY A 133 23.66 3.85 -9.94
CA GLY A 133 24.89 3.08 -10.00
C GLY A 133 26.15 3.97 -10.11
N PRO A 134 27.32 3.38 -10.38
CA PRO A 134 28.60 4.10 -10.38
C PRO A 134 28.79 5.09 -11.54
N LYS A 135 27.85 5.17 -12.49
CA LYS A 135 27.85 6.22 -13.51
C LYS A 135 27.21 7.46 -12.90
N GLY A 136 28.07 8.37 -12.43
CA GLY A 136 27.70 9.47 -11.55
C GLY A 136 26.75 10.48 -12.17
N SER A 137 25.54 10.57 -11.61
CA SER A 137 24.78 11.83 -11.66
C SER A 137 25.45 12.85 -10.74
N SER A 138 25.63 14.08 -11.21
CA SER A 138 26.21 15.15 -10.41
C SER A 138 25.14 15.73 -9.47
N VAL A 139 25.31 15.51 -8.17
CA VAL A 139 24.52 16.17 -7.14
C VAL A 139 24.99 17.62 -7.00
N VAL A 140 24.10 18.59 -7.19
CA VAL A 140 24.40 20.02 -7.05
C VAL A 140 23.55 20.62 -5.94
N PHE A 141 24.16 21.29 -4.97
CA PHE A 141 23.43 21.99 -3.90
C PHE A 141 23.13 23.44 -4.26
N TYR A 142 21.98 23.93 -3.80
CA TYR A 142 21.49 25.28 -4.04
C TYR A 142 21.25 25.96 -2.68
N PRO A 143 22.31 26.48 -2.03
CA PRO A 143 22.23 27.03 -0.67
C PRO A 143 21.30 28.24 -0.57
N GLU A 144 21.17 29.01 -1.64
CA GLU A 144 20.30 30.20 -1.70
C GLU A 144 18.82 29.85 -1.91
N LYS A 145 18.50 28.60 -2.27
CA LYS A 145 17.13 28.18 -2.60
C LYS A 145 16.45 27.65 -1.35
N LYS A 146 15.26 28.18 -1.05
CA LYS A 146 14.48 27.72 0.10
C LYS A 146 13.74 26.42 -0.23
N GLN A 147 13.65 25.53 0.74
CA GLN A 147 12.87 24.28 0.64
C GLN A 147 11.40 24.51 0.24
N SER A 148 10.79 25.63 0.63
CA SER A 148 9.43 26.01 0.26
C SER A 148 9.25 26.32 -1.23
N GLU A 149 10.35 26.58 -1.94
CA GLU A 149 10.39 26.89 -3.38
C GLU A 149 10.58 25.64 -4.25
N VAL A 150 10.65 24.45 -3.62
CA VAL A 150 10.81 23.18 -4.30
C VAL A 150 9.46 22.47 -4.38
N GLU A 151 9.06 22.11 -5.60
CA GLU A 151 7.88 21.28 -5.81
C GLU A 151 8.23 19.81 -5.59
N THR A 152 7.66 19.24 -4.53
CA THR A 152 7.84 17.84 -4.15
C THR A 152 6.50 17.13 -4.20
N VAL A 153 6.47 15.89 -4.71
CA VAL A 153 5.23 15.09 -4.80
C VAL A 153 5.20 13.90 -3.86
N GLY A 154 6.34 13.56 -3.26
CA GLY A 154 6.48 12.48 -2.30
C GLY A 154 7.88 12.48 -1.71
N GLY A 155 8.19 11.43 -0.96
CA GLY A 155 9.49 11.35 -0.33
C GLY A 155 9.79 10.01 0.31
N VAL A 156 10.97 9.95 0.90
CA VAL A 156 11.42 8.82 1.70
C VAL A 156 11.79 9.34 3.08
N THR A 157 11.19 8.77 4.10
CA THR A 157 11.55 9.01 5.50
C THR A 157 12.55 7.93 5.92
N LEU A 158 13.69 8.35 6.47
CA LEU A 158 14.66 7.50 7.13
C LEU A 158 14.52 7.72 8.63
N GLU A 159 14.14 6.66 9.34
CA GLU A 159 14.03 6.64 10.79
C GLU A 159 15.21 5.84 11.35
N GLY A 160 15.91 6.41 12.33
CA GLY A 160 17.07 5.79 12.92
C GLY A 160 17.30 6.20 14.36
N GLN A 161 18.37 5.69 14.94
CA GLN A 161 18.87 6.06 16.25
C GLN A 161 20.33 6.45 16.18
N ILE A 162 20.69 7.49 16.92
CA ILE A 162 22.07 7.92 17.15
C ILE A 162 22.25 8.11 18.65
N MET A 163 23.25 7.44 19.24
CA MET A 163 23.48 7.44 20.70
C MET A 163 22.23 7.04 21.52
N GLY A 164 21.41 6.13 20.99
CA GLY A 164 20.16 5.66 21.62
C GLY A 164 18.99 6.64 21.55
N ARG A 165 19.15 7.78 20.86
CA ARG A 165 18.08 8.77 20.63
C ARG A 165 17.58 8.65 19.19
N ALA A 166 16.27 8.64 19.02
CA ALA A 166 15.65 8.54 17.70
C ALA A 166 15.85 9.83 16.89
N PHE A 167 16.02 9.68 15.58
CA PHE A 167 16.07 10.78 14.63
C PHE A 167 15.31 10.41 13.35
N GLU A 168 14.86 11.44 12.63
CA GLU A 168 14.15 11.29 11.36
C GLU A 168 14.77 12.22 10.31
N ILE A 169 15.06 11.68 9.12
CA ILE A 169 15.52 12.45 7.96
C ILE A 169 14.58 12.19 6.78
N ASN A 170 14.13 13.26 6.15
CA ASN A 170 13.22 13.25 5.03
C ASN A 170 13.94 13.62 3.75
N PHE A 171 13.81 12.77 2.73
CA PHE A 171 14.21 13.03 1.36
C PHE A 171 12.96 13.36 0.57
N LEU A 172 12.70 14.63 0.33
CA LEU A 172 11.57 15.08 -0.49
C LEU A 172 11.98 15.05 -1.96
N LEU A 173 11.17 14.38 -2.78
CA LEU A 173 11.45 14.04 -4.16
C LEU A 173 10.48 14.76 -5.10
N GLY A 174 11.01 15.19 -6.25
CA GLY A 174 10.20 15.64 -7.38
C GLY A 174 9.49 14.50 -8.11
N ALA A 175 8.64 14.86 -9.06
CA ALA A 175 7.79 13.92 -9.78
C ALA A 175 8.57 12.90 -10.64
N ASN A 176 9.66 13.32 -11.29
CA ASN A 176 10.44 12.45 -12.15
C ASN A 176 11.14 11.37 -11.33
N SER A 177 11.69 11.73 -10.17
CA SER A 177 12.35 10.81 -9.25
C SER A 177 11.40 9.78 -8.66
N VAL A 178 10.22 10.22 -8.21
CA VAL A 178 9.19 9.28 -7.72
C VAL A 178 8.80 8.30 -8.84
N GLN A 179 8.63 8.77 -10.07
CA GLN A 179 8.32 7.92 -11.22
C GLN A 179 9.47 6.97 -11.60
N MET A 180 10.71 7.45 -11.54
CA MET A 180 11.89 6.65 -11.81
C MET A 180 11.99 5.50 -10.81
N LEU A 181 11.89 5.80 -9.51
CA LEU A 181 11.95 4.81 -8.43
C LEU A 181 10.78 3.82 -8.50
N ASP A 182 9.58 4.29 -8.82
CA ASP A 182 8.42 3.44 -9.09
C ASP A 182 8.71 2.44 -10.23
N HIS A 183 9.25 2.93 -11.34
CA HIS A 183 9.57 2.10 -12.51
C HIS A 183 10.67 1.08 -12.21
N LEU A 184 11.75 1.49 -11.53
CA LEU A 184 12.83 0.60 -11.12
C LEU A 184 12.31 -0.54 -10.24
N TRP A 185 11.44 -0.23 -9.26
CA TRP A 185 10.87 -1.23 -8.37
C TRP A 185 9.98 -2.22 -9.11
N ARG A 186 9.04 -1.74 -9.94
CA ARG A 186 8.16 -2.60 -10.74
C ARG A 186 8.95 -3.52 -11.66
N ARG A 187 9.97 -2.98 -12.32
CA ARG A 187 10.86 -3.77 -13.16
C ARG A 187 11.56 -4.87 -12.36
N GLN A 188 12.02 -4.57 -11.15
CA GLN A 188 12.64 -5.57 -10.28
C GLN A 188 11.65 -6.67 -9.86
N ILE A 189 10.41 -6.33 -9.52
CA ILE A 189 9.36 -7.31 -9.21
C ILE A 189 9.15 -8.22 -10.42
N GLN A 190 8.96 -7.65 -11.60
CA GLN A 190 8.74 -8.41 -12.84
C GLN A 190 9.91 -9.34 -13.17
N LEU A 191 11.16 -8.93 -12.89
CA LEU A 191 12.34 -9.76 -13.11
C LEU A 191 12.51 -10.88 -12.08
N THR A 192 12.07 -10.67 -10.85
CA THR A 192 12.25 -11.63 -9.74
C THR A 192 11.09 -12.60 -9.61
N GLN A 193 9.90 -12.22 -10.05
CA GLN A 193 8.67 -12.99 -9.85
C GLN A 193 8.35 -13.85 -11.07
N THR A 194 8.85 -15.09 -11.05
CA THR A 194 8.64 -16.08 -12.12
C THR A 194 7.33 -16.85 -12.02
N GLN A 195 6.55 -16.65 -10.94
CA GLN A 195 5.33 -17.41 -10.67
C GLN A 195 4.19 -17.11 -11.66
N TYR A 196 4.14 -15.90 -12.20
CA TYR A 196 3.05 -15.45 -13.07
C TYR A 196 3.58 -15.30 -14.50
N THR A 197 3.59 -16.40 -15.25
CA THR A 197 4.06 -16.41 -16.66
C THR A 197 2.95 -16.13 -17.66
N ALA A 198 1.70 -16.42 -17.29
CA ALA A 198 0.50 -16.07 -18.04
C ALA A 198 -0.33 -15.03 -17.28
N GLY A 199 -1.12 -14.25 -18.01
CA GLY A 199 -2.18 -13.44 -17.41
C GLY A 199 -3.21 -14.32 -16.69
N GLY A 200 -4.19 -13.69 -16.07
CA GLY A 200 -5.22 -14.40 -15.34
C GLY A 200 -6.46 -13.55 -15.13
N GLU A 201 -7.58 -14.23 -14.93
CA GLU A 201 -8.81 -13.59 -14.52
C GLU A 201 -8.76 -13.40 -12.99
N ILE A 202 -8.96 -12.17 -12.54
CA ILE A 202 -9.25 -11.93 -11.13
C ILE A 202 -10.75 -11.79 -10.94
N THR A 203 -11.27 -12.34 -9.85
CA THR A 203 -12.68 -12.26 -9.49
C THR A 203 -12.79 -11.67 -8.10
N LEU A 204 -13.61 -10.62 -7.96
CA LEU A 204 -13.82 -9.93 -6.70
C LEU A 204 -15.03 -10.55 -5.99
N GLU A 205 -14.74 -11.34 -4.97
CA GLU A 205 -15.71 -12.06 -4.16
C GLU A 205 -15.90 -11.34 -2.83
N LEU A 206 -17.12 -10.88 -2.56
CA LEU A 206 -17.46 -10.23 -1.30
C LEU A 206 -17.32 -11.22 -0.16
N SER A 207 -18.04 -12.34 -0.24
CA SER A 207 -18.03 -13.40 0.76
C SER A 207 -18.29 -14.76 0.13
N ALA A 208 -17.92 -15.81 0.85
CA ALA A 208 -18.30 -17.18 0.55
C ALA A 208 -18.84 -17.83 1.83
N VAL A 209 -20.08 -18.33 1.77
CA VAL A 209 -20.80 -18.89 2.91
C VAL A 209 -21.01 -20.38 2.70
N THR A 210 -20.62 -21.19 3.67
CA THR A 210 -20.88 -22.63 3.64
C THR A 210 -22.31 -22.89 4.12
N VAL A 211 -23.10 -23.60 3.30
CA VAL A 211 -24.48 -23.95 3.62
C VAL A 211 -24.72 -25.46 3.52
N PRO A 212 -25.59 -26.05 4.35
CA PRO A 212 -26.02 -27.43 4.17
C PRO A 212 -26.71 -27.60 2.81
N THR A 213 -26.37 -28.67 2.08
CA THR A 213 -26.93 -28.92 0.75
C THR A 213 -28.46 -29.08 0.78
N VAL A 214 -28.99 -29.62 1.89
CA VAL A 214 -30.43 -29.81 2.12
C VAL A 214 -31.20 -28.50 2.30
N GLU A 215 -30.53 -27.41 2.68
CA GLU A 215 -31.14 -26.09 2.89
C GLU A 215 -30.90 -25.14 1.70
N LEU A 216 -30.15 -25.57 0.67
CA LEU A 216 -29.73 -24.72 -0.43
C LEU A 216 -30.91 -24.00 -1.13
N SER A 217 -32.06 -24.67 -1.27
CA SER A 217 -33.27 -24.06 -1.86
C SER A 217 -33.78 -22.86 -1.06
N ASP A 218 -33.64 -22.91 0.26
CA ASP A 218 -34.14 -21.88 1.16
C ASP A 218 -33.23 -20.65 1.08
N PHE A 219 -31.92 -20.88 1.03
CA PHE A 219 -30.92 -19.82 0.81
C PHE A 219 -31.01 -19.17 -0.57
N LEU A 220 -31.51 -19.87 -1.59
CA LEU A 220 -31.69 -19.33 -2.95
C LEU A 220 -33.10 -18.80 -3.21
N SER A 221 -33.99 -18.83 -2.22
CA SER A 221 -35.35 -18.34 -2.36
C SER A 221 -35.37 -16.81 -2.46
N GLN A 222 -36.24 -16.26 -3.31
CA GLN A 222 -36.38 -14.83 -3.47
C GLN A 222 -36.74 -14.17 -2.12
N GLY A 223 -35.98 -13.15 -1.73
CA GLY A 223 -36.11 -12.45 -0.45
C GLY A 223 -35.35 -13.11 0.71
N ALA A 224 -34.68 -14.24 0.51
CA ALA A 224 -33.80 -14.83 1.52
C ALA A 224 -32.70 -13.84 1.90
N VAL A 225 -32.48 -13.66 3.20
CA VAL A 225 -31.47 -12.75 3.76
C VAL A 225 -30.33 -13.58 4.34
N ILE A 226 -29.12 -13.37 3.82
CA ILE A 226 -27.92 -14.12 4.18
C ILE A 226 -26.95 -13.16 4.85
N ASP A 227 -26.53 -13.45 6.08
CA ASP A 227 -25.45 -12.71 6.75
C ASP A 227 -24.12 -13.08 6.09
N LEU A 228 -23.41 -12.10 5.53
CA LEU A 228 -22.15 -12.32 4.83
C LEU A 228 -20.93 -12.32 5.76
N GLU A 229 -21.17 -12.05 7.04
CA GLU A 229 -20.18 -11.98 8.09
C GLU A 229 -19.13 -10.87 7.98
N ILE A 230 -19.37 -9.88 7.14
CA ILE A 230 -18.44 -8.78 6.86
C ILE A 230 -18.89 -7.52 7.60
N SER A 231 -17.95 -6.82 8.24
CA SER A 231 -18.26 -5.53 8.87
C SER A 231 -18.53 -4.45 7.82
N SER A 232 -19.60 -3.68 8.01
CA SER A 232 -19.93 -2.55 7.13
C SER A 232 -18.96 -1.37 7.27
N ARG A 233 -18.21 -1.28 8.37
CA ARG A 233 -17.27 -0.15 8.64
C ARG A 233 -15.95 -0.29 7.91
N SER A 234 -15.53 -1.52 7.65
CA SER A 234 -14.28 -1.82 6.94
C SER A 234 -14.49 -3.09 6.12
N PRO A 235 -15.33 -3.01 5.07
CA PRO A 235 -15.66 -4.17 4.28
C PRO A 235 -14.42 -4.70 3.58
N THR A 236 -14.31 -6.02 3.56
CA THR A 236 -13.21 -6.75 2.90
C THR A 236 -13.78 -7.65 1.82
N ALA A 237 -13.00 -7.89 0.78
CA ALA A 237 -13.30 -8.87 -0.25
C ALA A 237 -12.15 -9.86 -0.40
N ASN A 238 -12.50 -11.07 -0.81
CA ASN A 238 -11.55 -12.03 -1.36
C ASN A 238 -11.32 -11.69 -2.84
N VAL A 239 -10.08 -11.83 -3.27
CA VAL A 239 -9.69 -11.79 -4.67
C VAL A 239 -9.31 -13.21 -5.05
N LEU A 240 -10.05 -13.77 -6.01
CA LEU A 240 -9.74 -15.05 -6.61
C LEU A 240 -8.88 -14.81 -7.85
N LEU A 241 -7.90 -15.67 -8.10
CA LEU A 241 -7.11 -15.67 -9.33
C LEU A 241 -7.37 -16.99 -10.06
N ASN A 242 -7.94 -16.94 -11.26
CA ASN A 242 -8.37 -18.09 -12.04
C ASN A 242 -9.24 -19.05 -11.20
N GLY A 243 -10.25 -18.49 -10.54
CA GLY A 243 -11.19 -19.21 -9.67
C GLY A 243 -10.65 -19.66 -8.30
N LYS A 244 -9.35 -19.50 -8.02
CA LYS A 244 -8.74 -19.95 -6.76
C LYS A 244 -8.55 -18.80 -5.77
N PRO A 245 -8.80 -19.02 -4.46
CA PRO A 245 -8.48 -18.02 -3.44
C PRO A 245 -7.04 -17.56 -3.54
N TRP A 246 -6.83 -16.25 -3.66
CA TRP A 246 -5.50 -15.68 -3.83
C TRP A 246 -5.17 -14.69 -2.72
N LYS A 247 -5.96 -13.62 -2.58
CA LYS A 247 -5.75 -12.57 -1.58
C LYS A 247 -7.04 -12.21 -0.87
N ARG A 248 -6.92 -11.61 0.31
CA ARG A 248 -8.00 -10.84 0.94
C ARG A 248 -7.52 -9.41 1.11
N GLY A 249 -8.43 -8.47 0.84
CA GLY A 249 -8.12 -7.06 0.94
C GLY A 249 -9.30 -6.21 1.38
N LYS A 250 -8.99 -4.98 1.77
CA LYS A 250 -9.98 -3.99 2.16
C LYS A 250 -10.56 -3.34 0.90
N LEU A 251 -11.87 -3.18 0.86
CA LEU A 251 -12.56 -2.52 -0.25
C LEU A 251 -12.44 -1.01 -0.16
N TYR A 252 -12.20 -0.41 -1.31
CA TYR A 252 -12.15 1.02 -1.56
C TYR A 252 -12.92 1.34 -2.84
N GLN A 253 -13.18 2.63 -3.02
CA GLN A 253 -13.67 3.19 -4.27
C GLN A 253 -12.52 3.89 -4.98
N PHE A 254 -12.35 3.63 -6.28
CA PHE A 254 -11.49 4.43 -7.15
C PHE A 254 -12.34 4.95 -8.31
N LYS A 255 -12.61 6.26 -8.31
CA LYS A 255 -13.57 6.87 -9.24
C LYS A 255 -14.95 6.20 -9.06
N ASN A 256 -15.43 5.47 -10.06
CA ASN A 256 -16.72 4.75 -10.00
C ASN A 256 -16.55 3.21 -9.96
N PHE A 257 -15.34 2.72 -9.68
CA PHE A 257 -15.00 1.30 -9.71
C PHE A 257 -14.48 0.80 -8.37
N PHE A 258 -14.66 -0.50 -8.11
CA PHE A 258 -14.09 -1.12 -6.92
C PHE A 258 -12.57 -1.14 -7.00
N ALA A 259 -11.95 -0.88 -5.86
CA ALA A 259 -10.53 -1.06 -5.63
C ALA A 259 -10.32 -1.94 -4.40
N VAL A 260 -9.26 -2.75 -4.39
CA VAL A 260 -8.94 -3.66 -3.29
C VAL A 260 -7.50 -3.46 -2.85
N GLU A 261 -7.29 -3.03 -1.62
CA GLU A 261 -5.96 -3.01 -1.01
C GLU A 261 -5.63 -4.41 -0.48
N ASN A 262 -4.65 -5.07 -1.09
CA ASN A 262 -4.19 -6.39 -0.68
C ASN A 262 -3.67 -6.37 0.77
N GLN A 263 -4.25 -7.16 1.67
CA GLN A 263 -3.83 -7.20 3.07
C GLN A 263 -3.10 -8.50 3.43
N GLN A 264 -3.57 -9.62 2.89
CA GLN A 264 -3.06 -10.95 3.22
C GLN A 264 -3.27 -11.93 2.07
N SER A 265 -2.38 -12.92 1.96
CA SER A 265 -2.61 -14.09 1.12
C SER A 265 -3.64 -15.02 1.75
N LEU A 266 -4.52 -15.60 0.93
CA LEU A 266 -5.44 -16.62 1.37
C LEU A 266 -4.81 -18.01 1.19
N PRO A 267 -4.97 -18.93 2.15
CA PRO A 267 -4.56 -20.32 1.95
C PRO A 267 -5.39 -20.96 0.84
N ALA A 268 -4.85 -22.00 0.21
CA ALA A 268 -5.63 -22.85 -0.68
C ALA A 268 -6.87 -23.36 0.07
N GLY A 269 -8.03 -23.34 -0.59
CA GLY A 269 -9.34 -23.53 0.03
C GLY A 269 -9.40 -24.75 0.96
N ALA A 270 -10.01 -24.58 2.13
CA ALA A 270 -10.27 -25.66 3.06
C ALA A 270 -11.25 -26.68 2.44
N SER A 271 -11.11 -27.95 2.82
CA SER A 271 -12.10 -28.96 2.48
C SER A 271 -13.43 -28.61 3.15
N LEU A 272 -14.50 -28.62 2.35
CA LEU A 272 -15.85 -28.40 2.86
C LEU A 272 -16.28 -29.60 3.72
N PRO A 273 -17.04 -29.38 4.81
CA PRO A 273 -17.71 -30.45 5.53
C PRO A 273 -18.54 -31.34 4.61
N ALA A 274 -18.67 -32.62 4.96
CA ALA A 274 -19.58 -33.53 4.26
C ALA A 274 -21.00 -32.93 4.24
N ASP A 275 -21.71 -33.10 3.12
CA ASP A 275 -23.07 -32.60 2.87
C ASP A 275 -23.24 -31.08 2.84
N SER A 276 -22.15 -30.31 2.75
CA SER A 276 -22.19 -28.86 2.59
C SER A 276 -21.77 -28.41 1.19
N THR A 277 -22.29 -27.25 0.77
CA THR A 277 -21.91 -26.55 -0.45
C THR A 277 -21.53 -25.11 -0.14
N LEU A 278 -20.85 -24.46 -1.08
CA LEU A 278 -20.40 -23.07 -0.95
C LEU A 278 -21.32 -22.15 -1.75
N LEU A 279 -21.81 -21.10 -1.11
CA LEU A 279 -22.46 -19.96 -1.78
C LEU A 279 -21.48 -18.81 -1.87
N SER A 280 -21.06 -18.46 -3.09
CA SER A 280 -20.13 -17.36 -3.34
C SER A 280 -20.88 -16.13 -3.85
N PHE A 281 -20.62 -14.97 -3.26
CA PHE A 281 -21.20 -13.68 -3.63
C PHE A 281 -20.14 -12.82 -4.31
N ARG A 282 -20.28 -12.60 -5.61
CA ARG A 282 -19.22 -12.01 -6.45
C ARG A 282 -19.72 -10.75 -7.15
N PHE A 283 -18.93 -9.68 -7.13
CA PHE A 283 -19.27 -8.46 -7.86
C PHE A 283 -18.97 -8.59 -9.36
N GLY A 284 -17.92 -9.31 -9.73
CA GLY A 284 -17.52 -9.49 -11.11
C GLY A 284 -16.09 -9.99 -11.24
N SER A 285 -15.62 -10.05 -12.48
CA SER A 285 -14.28 -10.46 -12.84
C SER A 285 -13.65 -9.55 -13.89
N GLN A 286 -12.33 -9.54 -13.95
CA GLN A 286 -11.56 -8.82 -14.96
C GLN A 286 -10.28 -9.58 -15.31
N ASN A 287 -9.80 -9.41 -16.54
CA ASN A 287 -8.55 -10.02 -16.96
C ASN A 287 -7.36 -9.09 -16.67
N LEU A 288 -6.30 -9.66 -16.11
CA LEU A 288 -5.04 -8.98 -15.86
C LEU A 288 -3.89 -9.63 -16.62
N GLN A 289 -2.91 -8.80 -17.00
CA GLN A 289 -1.65 -9.26 -17.54
C GLN A 289 -0.74 -9.82 -16.44
N SER A 290 0.15 -10.75 -16.79
CA SER A 290 1.11 -11.37 -15.86
C SER A 290 1.92 -10.34 -15.06
N ALA A 291 2.42 -9.30 -15.73
CA ALA A 291 3.17 -8.22 -15.09
C ALA A 291 2.36 -7.48 -14.02
N GLN A 292 1.06 -7.26 -14.28
CA GLN A 292 0.17 -6.61 -13.31
C GLN A 292 -0.10 -7.51 -12.11
N ILE A 293 -0.26 -8.81 -12.32
CA ILE A 293 -0.48 -9.80 -11.26
C ILE A 293 0.72 -9.83 -10.30
N ALA A 294 1.95 -9.84 -10.83
CA ALA A 294 3.16 -9.78 -10.01
C ALA A 294 3.22 -8.49 -9.18
N GLU A 295 2.92 -7.34 -9.80
CA GLU A 295 2.90 -6.05 -9.10
C GLU A 295 1.87 -5.98 -7.96
N ILE A 296 0.66 -6.52 -8.16
CA ILE A 296 -0.41 -6.46 -7.13
C ILE A 296 -0.31 -7.55 -6.06
N ASP A 297 0.54 -8.57 -6.27
CA ASP A 297 0.74 -9.66 -5.31
C ASP A 297 1.33 -9.17 -3.96
N GLN A 298 2.01 -8.02 -4.01
CA GLN A 298 2.58 -7.33 -2.86
C GLN A 298 1.52 -6.89 -1.85
N ARG A 299 1.81 -7.08 -0.56
CA ARG A 299 0.97 -6.57 0.52
C ARG A 299 0.86 -5.05 0.42
N GLY A 300 -0.36 -4.54 0.56
CA GLY A 300 -0.73 -3.14 0.46
C GLY A 300 -0.90 -2.63 -0.97
N ALA A 301 -0.63 -3.43 -2.01
CA ALA A 301 -0.88 -3.00 -3.37
C ALA A 301 -2.38 -2.85 -3.62
N ILE A 302 -2.78 -1.77 -4.32
CA ILE A 302 -4.18 -1.51 -4.64
C ILE A 302 -4.48 -2.07 -6.02
N ILE A 303 -5.38 -3.03 -6.07
CA ILE A 303 -5.96 -3.59 -7.28
C ILE A 303 -7.08 -2.66 -7.72
N THR A 304 -7.00 -2.11 -8.92
CA THR A 304 -8.10 -1.37 -9.55
C THR A 304 -8.87 -2.32 -10.43
N THR A 305 -10.20 -2.25 -10.36
CA THR A 305 -11.08 -3.05 -11.22
C THR A 305 -11.80 -2.19 -12.25
N ASP A 306 -12.34 -2.82 -13.29
CA ASP A 306 -13.37 -2.27 -14.17
C ASP A 306 -14.81 -2.59 -13.68
N ILE A 307 -14.92 -3.23 -12.51
CA ILE A 307 -16.18 -3.56 -11.86
C ILE A 307 -16.73 -2.30 -11.20
N ARG A 308 -17.88 -1.82 -11.68
CA ARG A 308 -18.51 -0.61 -11.13
C ARG A 308 -18.91 -0.82 -9.67
N VAL A 309 -18.76 0.23 -8.88
CA VAL A 309 -19.26 0.25 -7.50
C VAL A 309 -20.79 0.19 -7.52
N ASP A 310 -21.33 -0.94 -7.08
CA ASP A 310 -22.76 -1.19 -6.98
C ASP A 310 -23.05 -2.10 -5.79
N ASN A 311 -24.29 -2.16 -5.34
CA ASN A 311 -24.73 -3.07 -4.28
C ASN A 311 -25.24 -4.41 -4.80
N LYS A 312 -25.07 -4.70 -6.09
CA LYS A 312 -25.48 -5.98 -6.68
C LYS A 312 -24.31 -6.95 -6.75
N VAL A 313 -24.60 -8.20 -6.41
CA VAL A 313 -23.67 -9.33 -6.50
C VAL A 313 -24.34 -10.50 -7.20
N SER A 314 -23.54 -11.25 -7.94
CA SER A 314 -23.91 -12.53 -8.52
C SER A 314 -23.68 -13.64 -7.50
N VAL A 315 -24.62 -14.58 -7.42
CA VAL A 315 -24.57 -15.73 -6.51
C VAL A 315 -24.23 -16.99 -7.29
N PHE A 316 -23.20 -17.71 -6.82
CA PHE A 316 -22.71 -18.95 -7.40
C PHE A 316 -22.74 -20.07 -6.37
N VAL A 317 -23.14 -21.27 -6.80
CA VAL A 317 -23.17 -22.48 -5.98
C VAL A 317 -21.98 -23.37 -6.33
N GLY A 318 -21.23 -23.78 -5.30
CA GLY A 318 -20.08 -24.66 -5.42
C GLY A 318 -18.77 -23.93 -5.75
N ALA A 319 -17.71 -24.72 -5.97
CA ALA A 319 -16.37 -24.22 -6.29
C ALA A 319 -16.11 -24.06 -7.80
N GLU A 320 -16.99 -24.59 -8.66
CA GLU A 320 -16.85 -24.48 -10.11
C GLU A 320 -17.55 -23.21 -10.64
N GLU A 321 -16.84 -22.46 -11.50
CA GLU A 321 -17.23 -21.14 -12.02
C GLU A 321 -18.44 -21.13 -12.97
N SER A 322 -19.03 -22.27 -13.27
CA SER A 322 -19.77 -22.45 -14.53
C SER A 322 -21.27 -22.16 -14.48
N LYS A 323 -21.88 -21.85 -13.32
CA LYS A 323 -23.30 -21.50 -13.24
C LYS A 323 -23.64 -20.37 -12.26
N HIS A 324 -23.79 -19.16 -12.80
CA HIS A 324 -24.55 -18.10 -12.17
C HIS A 324 -25.94 -18.62 -11.80
N THR A 325 -26.29 -18.59 -10.52
CA THR A 325 -27.51 -19.25 -10.01
C THR A 325 -28.60 -18.23 -9.67
N ALA A 326 -28.22 -17.09 -9.08
CA ALA A 326 -29.13 -16.00 -8.73
C ALA A 326 -28.38 -14.67 -8.67
N SER A 327 -29.11 -13.58 -8.55
CA SER A 327 -28.56 -12.26 -8.20
C SER A 327 -28.99 -11.90 -6.79
N ALA A 328 -28.19 -11.10 -6.11
CA ALA A 328 -28.52 -10.62 -4.78
C ALA A 328 -28.13 -9.15 -4.62
N LYS A 329 -28.89 -8.47 -3.76
CA LYS A 329 -28.62 -7.10 -3.33
C LYS A 329 -27.98 -7.10 -1.97
N VAL A 330 -26.84 -6.44 -1.85
CA VAL A 330 -26.10 -6.29 -0.60
C VAL A 330 -26.77 -5.22 0.25
N VAL A 331 -26.99 -5.54 1.52
CA VAL A 331 -27.73 -4.74 2.49
C VAL A 331 -26.94 -4.58 3.79
N LEU A 332 -27.28 -3.55 4.56
CA LEU A 332 -26.80 -3.33 5.91
C LEU A 332 -27.73 -4.03 6.91
N MET A 333 -27.14 -4.93 7.71
CA MET A 333 -27.79 -5.62 8.83
C MET A 333 -27.16 -5.14 10.14
N GLY A 334 -27.48 -3.91 10.52
CA GLY A 334 -26.81 -3.20 11.61
C GLY A 334 -25.39 -2.80 11.23
N ASP A 335 -24.40 -3.47 11.81
CA ASP A 335 -22.96 -3.25 11.59
C ASP A 335 -22.30 -4.27 10.66
N ARG A 336 -23.10 -5.18 10.09
CA ARG A 336 -22.66 -6.23 9.14
C ARG A 336 -23.31 -6.03 7.78
N LEU A 337 -22.66 -6.57 6.75
CA LEU A 337 -23.24 -6.72 5.42
C LEU A 337 -24.02 -8.04 5.35
N GLY A 338 -25.18 -7.99 4.71
CA GLY A 338 -25.96 -9.14 4.28
C GLY A 338 -26.21 -9.12 2.78
N ALA A 339 -26.77 -10.18 2.24
CA ALA A 339 -27.27 -10.26 0.87
C ALA A 339 -28.74 -10.69 0.88
N VAL A 340 -29.57 -9.99 0.11
CA VAL A 340 -30.97 -10.36 -0.15
C VAL A 340 -31.06 -10.92 -1.56
N ILE A 341 -31.51 -12.16 -1.71
CA ILE A 341 -31.67 -12.80 -3.02
C ILE A 341 -32.80 -12.14 -3.80
N GLU A 342 -32.56 -11.78 -5.06
CA GLU A 342 -33.51 -11.11 -5.97
C GLU A 342 -34.24 -12.08 -6.91
#